data_AF-A0A7C8ZWF9-F1
#
_entry.id   AF-A0A7C8ZWF9-F1
#
_cell.length_a   1.000
_cell.length_b   1.000
_cell.length_c   1.000
_cell.angle_alpha   90.00
_cell.angle_beta   90.00
_cell.angle_gamma   90.00
#
_symmetry.space_group_name_H-M   'P 1'
#
loop_
_entity.id
_entity.type
_entity.pdbx_description
1 polymer ?
#
loop_
_entity_poly.entity_id
_entity_poly.type
_entity_poly.pdbx_seq_one_letter_code
_entity_poly.pdbx_strand_id
1 'polypeptide(L)'
;QNGCSDKALDLFDGMRSEGIKPDNVTFVNVLSACSHIGLVERALGYFKTMSAKFGIEPGLEHYACMVDVYSRAGKLIEAKEFIEAATVEHGMCLWRILLSACRNHRHYELGAYAGEKLMELGSQESSAYVLLSRIYTALGKPNDAERILGLMRLRGVGKEPGCSWIELKNLVHVFVVGDQKHPEIGDICSWLKILTKQMMDEGYRPAYDSFLTTATWK
;
A
#
# COMPACT_ATOMS: atom_id res chain seq x y z
N GLN A 1 13.63 -1.46 -0.91
CA GLN A 1 14.59 -0.97 0.09
C GLN A 1 14.98 -2.18 0.94
N ASN A 2 16.17 -2.73 0.70
CA ASN A 2 16.55 -4.07 1.18
C ASN A 2 17.74 -3.95 2.15
N GLY A 3 17.66 -4.57 3.33
CA GLY A 3 18.84 -5.02 4.11
C GLY A 3 19.59 -4.05 5.04
N CYS A 4 19.18 -2.78 5.16
CA CYS A 4 19.86 -1.80 6.05
C CYS A 4 19.09 -1.45 7.34
N SER A 5 17.99 -2.14 7.64
CA SER A 5 17.14 -1.80 8.79
C SER A 5 17.87 -1.95 10.13
N ASP A 6 18.70 -2.99 10.29
CA ASP A 6 19.51 -3.18 11.50
C ASP A 6 20.55 -2.07 11.66
N LYS A 7 21.23 -1.70 10.56
CA LYS A 7 22.21 -0.60 10.56
C LYS A 7 21.58 0.75 10.93
N ALA A 8 20.33 0.98 10.54
CA ALA A 8 19.62 2.21 10.92
C ALA A 8 19.40 2.28 12.44
N LEU A 9 19.11 1.14 13.08
CA LEU A 9 18.98 1.08 14.55
C LEU A 9 20.34 1.24 15.24
N ASP A 10 21.38 0.60 14.72
CA ASP A 10 22.74 0.76 15.26
C ASP A 10 23.23 2.21 15.17
N LEU A 11 22.98 2.88 14.04
CA LEU A 11 23.30 4.30 13.86
C LEU A 11 22.50 5.19 14.82
N PHE A 12 21.23 4.87 15.06
CA PHE A 12 20.42 5.60 16.02
C PHE A 12 20.93 5.44 17.45
N ASP A 13 21.33 4.23 17.84
CA ASP A 13 21.89 3.98 19.17
C ASP A 13 23.28 4.63 19.33
N GLY A 14 24.10 4.65 18.27
CA GLY A 14 25.37 5.40 18.23
C GLY A 14 25.17 6.91 18.34
N MET A 15 24.24 7.48 17.57
CA MET A 15 23.86 8.89 17.66
C MET A 15 23.49 9.30 19.09
N ARG A 16 22.75 8.43 19.80
CA ARG A 16 22.38 8.65 21.20
C ARG A 16 23.55 8.54 22.16
N SER A 17 24.49 7.63 21.94
CA SER A 17 25.67 7.47 22.80
C SER A 17 26.66 8.63 22.64
N GLU A 18 26.70 9.24 21.46
CA GLU A 18 27.47 10.47 21.16
C GLU A 18 26.77 11.76 21.65
N GLY A 19 25.56 11.65 22.22
CA GLY A 19 24.81 12.80 22.75
C GLY A 19 24.14 13.66 21.68
N ILE A 20 24.09 13.19 20.43
CA ILE A 20 23.40 13.87 19.33
C ILE A 20 21.89 13.67 19.50
N LYS A 21 21.12 14.76 19.44
CA LYS A 21 19.68 14.74 19.68
C LYS A 21 18.90 14.32 18.43
N PRO A 22 18.05 13.27 18.52
CA PRO A 22 17.11 12.91 17.46
C PRO A 22 16.16 14.05 17.15
N ASP A 23 15.68 14.07 15.91
CA ASP A 23 14.58 14.92 15.44
C ASP A 23 13.42 14.07 14.89
N ASN A 24 12.36 14.73 14.39
CA ASN A 24 11.20 14.05 13.80
C ASN A 24 11.61 13.08 12.68
N VAL A 25 12.50 13.50 11.77
CA VAL A 25 12.92 12.68 10.63
C VAL A 25 13.68 11.45 11.10
N THR A 26 14.52 11.60 12.12
CA THR A 26 15.23 10.50 12.75
C THR A 26 14.26 9.43 13.26
N PHE A 27 13.20 9.83 13.96
CA PHE A 27 12.20 8.89 14.48
C PHE A 27 11.38 8.22 13.37
N VAL A 28 11.00 8.94 12.30
CA VAL A 28 10.37 8.33 11.13
C VAL A 28 11.25 7.22 10.55
N ASN A 29 12.55 7.48 10.36
CA ASN A 29 13.49 6.50 9.82
C ASN A 29 13.65 5.27 10.73
N VAL A 30 13.75 5.48 12.04
CA VAL A 30 13.87 4.40 13.03
C VAL A 30 12.61 3.54 13.09
N LEU A 31 11.43 4.15 13.10
CA LEU A 31 10.15 3.43 13.11
C LEU A 31 9.94 2.66 11.80
N SER A 32 10.27 3.27 10.67
CA SER A 32 10.25 2.61 9.36
C SER A 32 11.20 1.42 9.34
N ALA A 33 12.43 1.57 9.84
CA ALA A 33 13.39 0.47 9.97
C ALA A 33 12.78 -0.67 10.79
N CYS A 34 12.21 -0.40 11.97
CA CYS A 34 11.51 -1.40 12.78
C CYS A 34 10.38 -2.11 12.02
N SER A 35 9.63 -1.39 11.18
CA SER A 35 8.55 -1.97 10.36
C SER A 35 9.08 -3.03 9.39
N HIS A 36 10.23 -2.77 8.75
CA HIS A 36 10.83 -3.68 7.78
C HIS A 36 11.36 -4.99 8.38
N ILE A 37 11.72 -5.00 9.67
CA ILE A 37 12.25 -6.17 10.39
C ILE A 37 11.29 -6.73 11.44
N GLY A 38 10.05 -6.22 11.53
CA GLY A 38 9.00 -6.73 12.40
C GLY A 38 9.23 -6.48 13.90
N LEU A 39 10.00 -5.45 14.27
CA LEU A 39 10.37 -5.14 15.65
C LEU A 39 9.32 -4.28 16.37
N VAL A 40 8.13 -4.84 16.59
CA VAL A 40 6.97 -4.13 17.17
C VAL A 40 7.27 -3.49 18.52
N GLU A 41 7.85 -4.26 19.46
CA GLU A 41 8.10 -3.76 20.82
C GLU A 41 9.14 -2.63 20.85
N ARG A 42 10.18 -2.72 20.02
CA ARG A 42 11.18 -1.64 19.91
C ARG A 42 10.58 -0.40 19.27
N ALA A 43 9.78 -0.54 18.21
CA ALA A 43 9.10 0.58 17.58
C ALA A 43 8.21 1.32 18.59
N LEU A 44 7.41 0.58 19.37
CA LEU A 44 6.56 1.16 20.41
C LEU A 44 7.39 1.87 21.50
N GLY A 45 8.53 1.28 21.88
CA GLY A 45 9.49 1.90 22.78
C GLY A 45 9.99 3.24 22.23
N TYR A 46 10.48 3.27 20.99
CA TYR A 46 10.98 4.48 20.34
C TYR A 46 9.90 5.55 20.22
N PHE A 47 8.70 5.17 19.76
CA PHE A 47 7.53 6.04 19.65
C PHE A 47 7.20 6.73 20.98
N LYS A 48 7.19 5.99 22.10
CA LYS A 48 6.95 6.55 23.43
C LYS A 48 8.10 7.44 23.91
N THR A 49 9.35 7.05 23.67
CA THR A 49 10.52 7.84 24.11
C THR A 49 10.64 9.18 23.38
N MET A 50 10.09 9.30 22.18
CA MET A 50 10.11 10.52 21.39
C MET A 50 9.53 11.70 22.17
N SER A 51 8.31 11.59 22.71
CA SER A 51 7.73 12.61 23.58
C SER A 51 8.39 12.62 24.95
N ALA A 52 8.50 11.46 25.60
CA ALA A 52 8.89 11.38 27.01
C ALA A 52 10.33 11.84 27.30
N LYS A 53 11.26 11.65 26.36
CA LYS A 53 12.68 11.93 26.55
C LYS A 53 13.19 13.07 25.66
N PHE A 54 12.64 13.22 24.46
CA PHE A 54 13.12 14.20 23.49
C PHE A 54 12.17 15.39 23.30
N GLY A 55 10.98 15.36 23.91
CA GLY A 55 9.99 16.44 23.80
C GLY A 55 9.46 16.61 22.39
N ILE A 56 9.50 15.54 21.58
CA ILE A 56 9.04 15.54 20.19
C ILE A 56 7.63 14.93 20.17
N GLU A 57 6.65 15.73 19.77
CA GLU A 57 5.26 15.25 19.65
C GLU A 57 5.07 14.42 18.38
N PRO A 58 4.38 13.27 18.43
CA PRO A 58 4.22 12.42 17.25
C PRO A 58 3.29 13.04 16.20
N GLY A 59 3.86 13.42 15.06
CA GLY A 59 3.13 13.75 13.84
C GLY A 59 2.55 12.54 13.10
N LEU A 60 1.77 12.80 12.05
CA LEU A 60 1.07 11.80 11.24
C LEU A 60 2.01 10.74 10.65
N GLU A 61 3.22 11.13 10.25
CA GLU A 61 4.24 10.24 9.67
C GLU A 61 4.69 9.17 10.67
N HIS A 62 4.81 9.53 11.95
CA HIS A 62 5.17 8.58 13.01
C HIS A 62 4.04 7.59 13.26
N TYR A 63 2.79 8.06 13.28
CA TYR A 63 1.61 7.20 13.39
C TYR A 63 1.51 6.25 12.18
N ALA A 64 1.74 6.74 10.97
CA ALA A 64 1.75 5.93 9.76
C ALA A 64 2.82 4.82 9.83
N CYS A 65 4.02 5.13 10.32
CA CYS A 65 5.06 4.14 10.54
C CYS A 65 4.62 3.09 11.57
N MET A 66 4.00 3.49 12.69
CA MET A 66 3.52 2.54 13.70
C MET A 66 2.41 1.63 13.15
N VAL A 67 1.48 2.16 12.37
CA VAL A 67 0.45 1.33 11.70
C VAL A 67 1.09 0.34 10.74
N ASP A 68 2.11 0.74 9.98
CA ASP A 68 2.86 -0.16 9.09
C ASP A 68 3.63 -1.23 9.89
N VAL A 69 4.23 -0.88 11.04
CA VAL A 69 4.88 -1.83 11.96
C VAL A 69 3.91 -2.93 12.41
N TYR A 70 2.73 -2.55 12.92
CA TYR A 70 1.71 -3.52 13.31
C TYR A 70 1.21 -4.33 12.11
N SER A 71 0.96 -3.65 11.00
CA SER A 71 0.42 -4.24 9.77
C SER A 71 1.30 -5.35 9.23
N ARG A 72 2.61 -5.09 9.06
CA ARG A 72 3.55 -6.08 8.52
C ARG A 72 3.83 -7.24 9.46
N ALA A 73 3.70 -7.01 10.77
CA ALA A 73 3.76 -8.06 11.77
C ALA A 73 2.47 -8.92 11.82
N GLY A 74 1.46 -8.62 11.01
CA GLY A 74 0.16 -9.29 11.03
C GLY A 74 -0.72 -8.95 12.24
N LYS A 75 -0.30 -7.97 13.06
CA LYS A 75 -1.01 -7.49 14.26
C LYS A 75 -2.08 -6.45 13.89
N LEU A 76 -3.03 -6.88 13.05
CA LEU A 76 -3.98 -5.95 12.42
C LEU A 76 -5.02 -5.39 13.39
N ILE A 77 -5.37 -6.13 14.45
CA ILE A 77 -6.30 -5.65 15.48
C ILE A 77 -5.64 -4.54 16.28
N GLU A 78 -4.38 -4.72 16.68
CA GLU A 78 -3.59 -3.69 17.35
C GLU A 78 -3.37 -2.47 16.45
N ALA A 79 -3.20 -2.68 15.14
CA ALA A 79 -3.15 -1.58 14.18
C ALA A 79 -4.45 -0.77 14.18
N LYS A 80 -5.63 -1.42 14.19
CA LYS A 80 -6.94 -0.74 14.29
C LYS A 80 -7.05 0.06 15.58
N GLU A 81 -6.75 -0.58 16.72
CA GLU A 81 -6.82 0.07 18.04
C GLU A 81 -5.89 1.28 18.11
N PHE A 82 -4.69 1.17 17.53
CA PHE A 82 -3.73 2.27 17.46
C PHE A 82 -4.24 3.45 16.60
N ILE A 83 -4.93 3.18 15.49
CA ILE A 83 -5.55 4.23 14.67
C ILE A 83 -6.69 4.90 15.45
N GLU A 84 -7.55 4.13 16.10
CA GLU A 84 -8.71 4.67 16.83
C GLU A 84 -8.30 5.47 18.07
N ALA A 85 -7.14 5.14 18.67
CA ALA A 85 -6.54 5.88 19.77
C ALA A 85 -5.65 7.06 19.33
N ALA A 86 -5.47 7.27 18.01
CA ALA A 86 -4.60 8.33 17.52
C ALA A 86 -5.16 9.72 17.88
N THR A 87 -4.30 10.56 18.46
CA THR A 87 -4.66 11.95 18.83
C THR A 87 -4.42 12.93 17.69
N VAL A 88 -3.73 12.50 16.63
CA VAL A 88 -3.45 13.29 15.43
C VAL A 88 -4.62 13.21 14.45
N GLU A 89 -4.93 14.33 13.78
CA GLU A 89 -5.81 14.29 12.63
C GLU A 89 -5.13 13.52 11.50
N HIS A 90 -5.62 12.32 11.23
CA HIS A 90 -5.03 11.44 10.23
C HIS A 90 -5.85 11.30 8.94
N GLY A 91 -7.09 11.79 8.95
CA GLY A 91 -8.03 11.63 7.85
C GLY A 91 -8.04 10.19 7.32
N MET A 92 -7.80 10.06 6.01
CA MET A 92 -7.77 8.76 5.31
C MET A 92 -6.44 8.01 5.41
N CYS A 93 -5.36 8.66 5.86
CA CYS A 93 -3.99 8.15 5.71
C CYS A 93 -3.79 6.78 6.37
N LEU A 94 -4.15 6.65 7.66
CA LEU A 94 -3.92 5.42 8.40
C LEU A 94 -4.87 4.28 7.99
N TRP A 95 -6.12 4.61 7.68
CA TRP A 95 -7.10 3.64 7.17
C TRP A 95 -6.69 3.05 5.83
N ARG A 96 -6.05 3.85 4.95
CA ARG A 96 -5.48 3.37 3.68
C ARG A 96 -4.37 2.34 3.92
N ILE A 97 -3.49 2.56 4.90
CA ILE A 97 -2.44 1.60 5.26
C ILE A 97 -3.07 0.30 5.76
N LEU A 98 -4.03 0.40 6.69
CA LEU A 98 -4.71 -0.77 7.26
C LEU A 98 -5.49 -1.58 6.21
N LEU A 99 -6.23 -0.92 5.31
CA LEU A 99 -6.97 -1.58 4.23
C LEU A 99 -6.04 -2.39 3.34
N SER A 100 -4.91 -1.80 2.93
CA SER A 100 -3.90 -2.50 2.13
C SER A 100 -3.31 -3.71 2.86
N ALA A 101 -3.04 -3.57 4.17
CA ALA A 101 -2.52 -4.67 4.99
C ALA A 101 -3.52 -5.82 5.13
N CYS A 102 -4.80 -5.53 5.33
CA CYS A 102 -5.86 -6.53 5.46
C CYS A 102 -5.96 -7.42 4.22
N ARG A 103 -5.74 -6.86 3.02
CA ARG A 103 -5.65 -7.64 1.77
C ARG A 103 -4.49 -8.64 1.82
N ASN A 104 -3.30 -8.19 2.24
CA ASN A 104 -2.09 -9.01 2.24
C ASN A 104 -2.19 -10.17 3.24
N HIS A 105 -2.79 -9.92 4.40
CA HIS A 105 -3.00 -10.93 5.45
C HIS A 105 -4.35 -11.67 5.35
N ARG A 106 -5.15 -11.39 4.30
CA ARG A 106 -6.49 -11.97 4.08
C ARG A 106 -7.47 -11.79 5.24
N HIS A 107 -7.30 -10.73 6.02
CA HIS A 107 -8.22 -10.38 7.11
C HIS A 107 -9.36 -9.50 6.57
N TYR A 108 -10.26 -10.11 5.79
CA TYR A 108 -11.23 -9.39 4.97
C TYR A 108 -12.28 -8.61 5.77
N GLU A 109 -12.67 -9.08 6.95
CA GLU A 109 -13.64 -8.39 7.81
C GLU A 109 -13.12 -7.04 8.28
N LEU A 110 -11.86 -7.01 8.73
CA LEU A 110 -11.19 -5.78 9.13
C LEU A 110 -10.87 -4.90 7.92
N GLY A 111 -10.54 -5.51 6.78
CA GLY A 111 -10.39 -4.81 5.52
C GLY A 111 -11.69 -4.10 5.10
N ALA A 112 -12.84 -4.75 5.27
CA ALA A 112 -14.14 -4.14 5.01
C ALA A 112 -14.38 -2.94 5.93
N TYR A 113 -14.07 -3.08 7.23
CA TYR A 113 -14.15 -1.97 8.19
C TYR A 113 -13.27 -0.77 7.78
N ALA A 114 -11.99 -1.00 7.49
CA ALA A 114 -11.06 0.06 7.09
C ALA A 114 -11.48 0.72 5.76
N GLY A 115 -11.99 -0.08 4.81
CA GLY A 115 -12.51 0.43 3.55
C GLY A 115 -13.75 1.30 3.73
N GLU A 116 -14.71 0.88 4.56
CA GLU A 116 -15.89 1.70 4.84
C GLU A 116 -15.52 3.03 5.52
N LYS A 117 -14.52 3.04 6.42
CA LYS A 117 -13.98 4.30 6.97
C LYS A 117 -13.47 5.24 5.88
N LEU A 118 -12.80 4.73 4.83
CA LEU A 118 -12.39 5.55 3.69
C LEU A 118 -13.59 6.07 2.88
N MET A 119 -14.66 5.27 2.76
CA MET A 119 -15.87 5.69 2.06
C MET A 119 -16.60 6.80 2.83
N GLU A 120 -16.73 6.67 4.14
CA GLU A 120 -17.29 7.67 5.06
C GLU A 120 -16.52 9.00 4.96
N LEU A 121 -15.20 8.93 4.91
CA LEU A 121 -14.31 10.09 4.76
C LEU A 121 -14.27 10.69 3.34
N GLY A 122 -15.05 10.16 2.40
CA GLY A 122 -15.19 10.77 1.08
C GLY A 122 -14.06 10.46 0.11
N SER A 123 -13.34 9.34 0.27
CA SER A 123 -12.19 8.99 -0.58
C SER A 123 -12.48 9.14 -2.07
N GLN A 124 -11.51 9.68 -2.80
CA GLN A 124 -11.49 9.81 -4.26
C GLN A 124 -10.49 8.82 -4.89
N GLU A 125 -9.92 7.92 -4.10
CA GLU A 125 -8.92 6.97 -4.54
C GLU A 125 -9.59 5.74 -5.18
N SER A 126 -9.48 5.61 -6.50
CA SER A 126 -10.08 4.49 -7.25
C SER A 126 -9.66 3.12 -6.71
N SER A 127 -8.43 3.00 -6.24
CA SER A 127 -7.85 1.79 -5.66
C SER A 127 -8.57 1.34 -4.38
N ALA A 128 -9.01 2.28 -3.53
CA ALA A 128 -9.74 1.97 -2.30
C ALA A 128 -11.10 1.32 -2.59
N TYR A 129 -11.85 1.86 -3.56
CA TYR A 129 -13.12 1.29 -4.03
C TYR A 129 -12.95 -0.11 -4.61
N VAL A 130 -12.00 -0.26 -5.54
CA VAL A 130 -11.74 -1.53 -6.19
C VAL A 130 -11.29 -2.58 -5.18
N LEU A 131 -10.44 -2.20 -4.22
CA LEU A 131 -9.99 -3.11 -3.18
C LEU A 131 -11.12 -3.52 -2.23
N LEU A 132 -11.92 -2.57 -1.74
CA LEU A 132 -13.07 -2.86 -0.87
C LEU A 132 -14.11 -3.74 -1.58
N SER A 133 -14.39 -3.47 -2.86
CA SER A 133 -15.30 -4.30 -3.66
C SER A 133 -14.80 -5.75 -3.75
N ARG A 134 -13.50 -5.96 -3.99
CA ARG A 134 -12.88 -7.31 -3.99
C ARG A 134 -12.96 -8.00 -2.64
N ILE A 135 -12.76 -7.24 -1.55
CA ILE A 135 -12.91 -7.75 -0.18
C ILE A 135 -14.34 -8.24 0.05
N TYR A 136 -15.35 -7.47 -0.36
CA TYR A 136 -16.74 -7.90 -0.26
C TYR A 136 -17.06 -9.13 -1.11
N THR A 137 -16.48 -9.24 -2.31
CA THR A 137 -16.57 -10.47 -3.11
C THR A 137 -15.96 -11.66 -2.37
N ALA A 138 -14.78 -11.51 -1.76
CA ALA A 138 -14.12 -12.56 -0.99
C ALA A 138 -14.91 -12.99 0.26
N LEU A 139 -15.67 -12.07 0.85
CA LEU A 139 -16.60 -12.34 1.96
C LEU A 139 -17.94 -12.96 1.51
N GLY A 140 -18.13 -13.23 0.21
CA GLY A 140 -19.39 -13.75 -0.32
C GLY A 140 -20.54 -12.74 -0.32
N LYS A 141 -20.23 -11.43 -0.35
CA LYS A 141 -21.19 -10.31 -0.32
C LYS A 141 -21.18 -9.53 -1.64
N PRO A 142 -21.68 -10.09 -2.76
CA PRO A 142 -21.62 -9.44 -4.07
C PRO A 142 -22.45 -8.15 -4.14
N ASN A 143 -23.57 -8.06 -3.39
CA ASN A 143 -24.39 -6.85 -3.34
C ASN A 143 -23.64 -5.65 -2.74
N ASP A 144 -22.82 -5.89 -1.71
CA ASP A 144 -21.96 -4.86 -1.14
C ASP A 144 -20.85 -4.46 -2.11
N ALA A 145 -20.27 -5.43 -2.80
CA ALA A 145 -19.26 -5.16 -3.83
C ALA A 145 -19.81 -4.27 -4.96
N GLU A 146 -21.04 -4.51 -5.41
CA GLU A 146 -21.73 -3.69 -6.40
C GLU A 146 -22.09 -2.29 -5.85
N ARG A 147 -22.57 -2.20 -4.60
CA ARG A 147 -22.83 -0.93 -3.92
C ARG A 147 -21.58 -0.05 -3.92
N ILE A 148 -20.41 -0.59 -3.58
CA ILE A 148 -19.15 0.15 -3.56
C ILE A 148 -18.77 0.65 -4.96
N LEU A 149 -18.93 -0.16 -6.00
CA LEU A 149 -18.67 0.27 -7.38
C LEU A 149 -19.71 1.29 -7.87
N GLY A 150 -20.96 1.18 -7.42
CA GLY A 150 -21.99 2.20 -7.64
C GLY A 150 -21.62 3.53 -6.99
N LEU A 151 -21.16 3.50 -5.74
CA LEU A 151 -20.68 4.68 -5.03
C LEU A 151 -19.48 5.32 -5.73
N MET A 152 -18.54 4.51 -6.23
CA MET A 152 -17.40 4.96 -7.03
C MET A 152 -17.87 5.78 -8.25
N ARG A 153 -18.85 5.26 -8.99
CA ARG A 153 -19.44 5.96 -10.15
C ARG A 153 -20.18 7.23 -9.76
N LEU A 154 -20.99 7.19 -8.69
CA LEU A 154 -21.75 8.34 -8.20
C LEU A 154 -20.83 9.50 -7.79
N ARG A 155 -19.65 9.19 -7.25
CA ARG A 155 -18.63 10.18 -6.91
C ARG A 155 -17.74 10.60 -8.08
N GLY A 156 -17.97 10.07 -9.28
CA GLY A 156 -17.17 10.38 -10.46
C GLY A 156 -15.74 9.83 -10.41
N VAL A 157 -15.47 8.87 -9.52
CA VAL A 157 -14.14 8.27 -9.38
C VAL A 157 -13.93 7.28 -10.51
N GLY A 158 -13.07 7.62 -11.47
CA GLY A 158 -12.71 6.74 -12.58
C GLY A 158 -11.79 5.61 -12.14
N LYS A 159 -11.82 4.47 -12.84
CA LYS A 159 -10.79 3.44 -12.67
C LYS A 159 -9.50 3.94 -13.31
N GLU A 160 -8.45 4.15 -12.52
CA GLU A 160 -7.13 4.49 -13.07
C GLU A 160 -6.60 3.26 -13.83
N PRO A 161 -6.32 3.39 -15.14
CA PRO A 161 -5.71 2.30 -15.88
C PRO A 161 -4.30 2.06 -15.34
N GLY A 162 -3.89 0.79 -15.31
CA GLY A 162 -2.49 0.47 -15.01
C GLY A 162 -1.59 1.13 -16.05
N CYS A 163 -0.52 1.78 -15.60
CA CYS A 163 0.49 2.35 -16.48
C CYS A 163 1.88 1.89 -16.04
N SER A 164 2.75 1.64 -17.01
CA SER A 164 4.18 1.48 -16.81
C SER A 164 4.91 2.40 -17.77
N TRP A 165 6.15 2.73 -17.46
CA TRP A 165 6.99 3.51 -18.36
C TRP A 165 8.44 3.05 -18.26
N ILE A 166 9.17 3.23 -19.36
CA ILE A 166 10.61 3.02 -19.42
C ILE A 166 11.28 4.26 -20.01
N GLU A 167 12.51 4.53 -19.59
CA GLU A 167 13.32 5.58 -20.17
C GLU A 167 14.44 4.96 -21.02
N LEU A 168 14.45 5.26 -22.32
CA LEU A 168 15.45 4.78 -23.27
C LEU A 168 16.01 5.97 -24.03
N LYS A 169 17.33 6.17 -23.95
CA LYS A 169 18.02 7.27 -24.67
C LYS A 169 17.37 8.64 -24.44
N ASN A 170 17.04 8.96 -23.19
CA ASN A 170 16.32 10.17 -22.75
C ASN A 170 14.88 10.32 -23.31
N LEU A 171 14.29 9.26 -23.83
CA LEU A 171 12.89 9.22 -24.23
C LEU A 171 12.09 8.36 -23.25
N VAL A 172 10.99 8.92 -22.73
CA VAL A 172 10.05 8.19 -21.88
C VAL A 172 8.99 7.53 -22.74
N HIS A 173 8.94 6.20 -22.68
CA HIS A 173 7.95 5.38 -23.35
C HIS A 173 6.91 4.93 -22.33
N VAL A 174 5.67 5.38 -22.49
CA VAL A 174 4.56 5.07 -21.59
C VAL A 174 3.69 3.98 -22.21
N PHE A 175 3.33 2.99 -21.40
CA PHE A 175 2.44 1.88 -21.75
C PHE A 175 1.24 1.92 -20.80
N VAL A 176 0.05 2.16 -21.33
CA VAL A 176 -1.18 2.13 -20.55
C VAL A 176 -1.93 0.85 -20.89
N VAL A 177 -2.45 0.15 -19.89
CA VAL A 177 -3.21 -1.09 -20.08
C VAL A 177 -4.37 -0.83 -21.04
N GLY A 178 -4.36 -1.58 -22.15
CA GLY A 178 -5.41 -1.52 -23.18
C GLY A 178 -5.26 -0.40 -24.21
N ASP A 179 -4.26 0.48 -24.08
CA ASP A 179 -3.99 1.47 -25.12
C ASP A 179 -3.12 0.88 -26.26
N GLN A 180 -3.09 1.61 -27.37
CA GLN A 180 -2.29 1.29 -28.56
C GLN A 180 -1.52 2.52 -29.03
N LYS A 181 -1.18 3.41 -28.08
CA LYS A 181 -0.68 4.76 -28.39
C LYS A 181 0.84 4.81 -28.62
N HIS A 182 1.55 3.74 -28.29
CA HIS A 182 3.00 3.67 -28.46
C HIS A 182 3.37 3.65 -29.95
N PRO A 183 4.35 4.46 -30.42
CA PRO A 183 4.73 4.51 -31.84
C PRO A 183 5.14 3.15 -32.43
N GLU A 184 5.78 2.32 -31.63
CA GLU A 184 6.25 0.97 -32.02
C GLU A 184 5.35 -0.17 -31.48
N ILE A 185 4.08 0.11 -31.16
CA ILE A 185 3.20 -0.89 -30.51
C ILE A 185 3.08 -2.19 -31.33
N GLY A 186 3.08 -2.09 -32.66
CA GLY A 186 3.03 -3.25 -33.56
C GLY A 186 4.21 -4.19 -33.37
N ASP A 187 5.43 -3.65 -33.36
CA ASP A 187 6.66 -4.42 -33.20
C ASP A 187 6.77 -5.00 -31.79
N ILE A 188 6.42 -4.23 -30.77
CA ILE A 188 6.39 -4.67 -29.37
C ILE A 188 5.40 -5.84 -29.21
N CYS A 189 4.18 -5.72 -29.74
CA CYS A 189 3.19 -6.81 -29.70
C CYS A 189 3.64 -8.05 -30.48
N SER A 190 4.37 -7.88 -31.59
CA SER A 190 4.96 -8.99 -32.34
C SER A 190 6.01 -9.73 -31.51
N TRP A 191 6.96 -9.00 -30.92
CA TRP A 191 7.98 -9.56 -30.03
C TRP A 191 7.39 -10.25 -28.80
N LEU A 192 6.37 -9.65 -28.17
CA LEU A 192 5.68 -10.26 -27.03
C LEU A 192 5.04 -11.61 -27.40
N LYS A 193 4.45 -11.73 -28.60
CA LYS A 193 3.90 -13.01 -29.08
C LYS A 193 5.00 -14.06 -29.28
N ILE A 194 6.14 -13.67 -29.87
CA ILE A 194 7.29 -14.55 -30.07
C ILE A 194 7.82 -15.05 -28.72
N LEU A 195 8.06 -14.14 -27.77
CA LEU A 195 8.54 -14.45 -26.43
C LEU A 195 7.56 -15.35 -25.68
N THR A 196 6.26 -15.05 -25.74
CA THR A 196 5.23 -15.88 -25.09
C THR A 196 5.24 -17.30 -25.62
N LYS A 197 5.40 -17.48 -26.94
CA LYS A 197 5.51 -18.81 -27.55
C LYS A 197 6.75 -19.56 -27.05
N GLN A 198 7.92 -18.91 -27.08
CA GLN A 198 9.16 -19.50 -26.58
C GLN A 198 9.06 -19.90 -25.09
N MET A 199 8.45 -19.04 -24.26
CA MET A 199 8.20 -19.36 -22.86
C MET A 199 7.31 -20.59 -22.71
N MET A 200 6.24 -20.72 -23.51
CA MET A 200 5.36 -21.89 -23.49
C MET A 200 6.06 -23.19 -23.91
N ASP A 201 6.97 -23.11 -24.89
CA ASP A 201 7.79 -24.23 -25.36
C ASP A 201 8.76 -24.72 -24.26
N GLU A 202 9.29 -23.79 -23.45
CA GLU A 202 10.13 -24.06 -22.26
C GLU A 202 9.32 -24.46 -21.01
N GLY A 203 8.01 -24.69 -21.15
CA GLY A 203 7.16 -25.21 -20.08
C GLY A 203 6.45 -24.15 -19.22
N TYR A 204 6.57 -22.86 -19.55
CA TYR A 204 5.74 -21.83 -18.90
C TYR A 204 4.25 -22.10 -19.17
N ARG A 205 3.42 -21.94 -18.14
CA ARG A 205 1.97 -22.04 -18.20
C ARG A 205 1.39 -20.73 -17.64
N PRO A 206 0.79 -19.87 -18.48
CA PRO A 206 0.17 -18.65 -17.98
C PRO A 206 -0.95 -19.02 -17.00
N ALA A 207 -0.95 -18.40 -15.82
CA ALA A 207 -2.13 -18.39 -14.98
C ALA A 207 -3.18 -17.54 -15.69
N TYR A 208 -4.21 -18.17 -16.27
CA TYR A 208 -5.39 -17.43 -16.71
C TYR A 208 -6.09 -16.91 -15.46
N ASP A 209 -5.84 -15.65 -15.12
CA ASP A 209 -6.62 -14.96 -14.11
C ASP A 209 -8.01 -14.70 -14.74
N SER A 210 -8.98 -15.52 -14.37
CA SER A 210 -10.35 -15.57 -14.93
C SER A 210 -11.20 -14.33 -14.63
N PHE A 211 -10.59 -13.18 -14.33
CA PHE A 211 -11.25 -11.97 -13.82
C PHE A 211 -11.12 -10.75 -14.74
N LEU A 212 -10.55 -10.88 -15.95
CA LEU A 212 -10.36 -9.74 -16.87
C LEU A 212 -11.29 -9.72 -18.08
N THR A 213 -12.22 -10.66 -18.24
CA THR A 213 -13.11 -10.72 -19.43
C THR A 213 -14.43 -9.97 -19.32
N THR A 214 -14.73 -9.25 -18.24
CA THR A 214 -15.95 -8.43 -18.15
C THR A 214 -15.64 -7.00 -17.72
N ALA A 215 -14.94 -6.28 -18.57
CA ALA A 215 -14.86 -4.83 -18.47
C ALA A 215 -14.77 -4.20 -19.86
N THR A 216 -15.74 -4.52 -20.72
CA THR A 216 -16.09 -3.66 -21.85
C THR A 216 -16.66 -2.37 -21.29
N TRP A 217 -15.82 -1.33 -21.22
CA TRP A 217 -16.25 0.04 -20.99
C TRP A 217 -16.46 0.69 -22.35
N LYS A 218 -17.70 1.12 -22.61
CA LYS A 218 -17.97 2.23 -23.53
C LYS A 218 -17.85 3.53 -22.75
#